data_AF-A0A1X0DET1-F1
#
_entry.id   AF-A0A1X0DET1-F1
#
_cell.length_a   1.000
_cell.length_b   1.000
_cell.length_c   1.000
_cell.angle_alpha   90.00
_cell.angle_beta   90.00
_cell.angle_gamma   90.00
#
_symmetry.space_group_name_H-M   'P 1'
#
loop_
_entity.id
_entity.type
_entity.pdbx_description
1 polymer ?
#
loop_
_entity_poly.entity_id
_entity_poly.type
_entity_poly.pdbx_seq_one_letter_code
_entity_poly.pdbx_strand_id
1 'polypeptide(L)'
;MAKSVFYDIADTPEEAANLTARSLLMIAIEERIKERGWTQTEAAEILHVNQPRVSDLMNGKLHKFSLDALVNMLPSVGLMFDVRPIDNLHDRTTGPVSEPAKVPPKKKRQASSARLTRRPAKVAAAAQKRASATS
;
A
#
# COMPACT_ATOMS: atom_id res chain seq x y z
N MET A 1 13.34 -6.82 21.21
CA MET A 1 12.19 -7.70 20.91
C MET A 1 12.69 -8.95 20.21
N ALA A 2 12.06 -10.11 20.42
CA ALA A 2 12.17 -11.21 19.48
C ALA A 2 11.55 -10.80 18.12
N LYS A 3 12.13 -11.26 17.01
CA LYS A 3 11.57 -11.03 15.67
C LYS A 3 10.21 -11.74 15.59
N SER A 4 9.15 -11.01 15.27
CA SER A 4 7.83 -11.60 15.07
C SER A 4 7.82 -12.45 13.81
N VAL A 5 7.19 -13.63 13.87
CA VAL A 5 7.12 -14.60 12.76
C VAL A 5 6.52 -14.00 11.49
N PHE A 6 5.71 -12.94 11.59
CA PHE A 6 5.16 -12.24 10.44
C PHE A 6 6.23 -11.60 9.54
N TYR A 7 7.42 -11.28 10.06
CA TYR A 7 8.54 -10.76 9.28
C TYR A 7 9.30 -11.83 8.47
N ASP A 8 8.91 -13.10 8.59
CA ASP A 8 9.45 -14.22 7.79
C ASP A 8 8.45 -14.70 6.72
N ILE A 9 7.20 -14.23 6.75
CA ILE A 9 6.11 -14.73 5.88
C ILE A 9 5.28 -13.66 5.15
N ALA A 10 5.31 -12.39 5.57
CA ALA A 10 4.55 -11.33 4.90
C ALA A 10 5.31 -10.76 3.68
N ASP A 11 4.57 -10.29 2.68
CA ASP A 11 5.14 -9.73 1.45
C ASP A 11 5.89 -8.42 1.70
N THR A 12 5.51 -7.69 2.75
CA THR A 12 6.10 -6.39 3.11
C THR A 12 6.38 -6.25 4.62
N PRO A 13 7.44 -5.53 5.02
CA PRO A 13 7.69 -5.21 6.43
C PRO A 13 6.56 -4.43 7.11
N GLU A 14 5.84 -3.61 6.35
CA GLU A 14 4.69 -2.82 6.79
C GLU A 14 3.49 -3.73 7.14
N GLU A 15 3.23 -4.75 6.31
CA GLU A 15 2.25 -5.79 6.59
C GLU A 15 2.66 -6.64 7.80
N ALA A 16 3.93 -7.06 7.87
CA ALA A 16 4.47 -7.79 9.02
C ALA A 16 4.28 -7.03 10.34
N ALA A 17 4.56 -5.72 10.33
CA ALA A 17 4.33 -4.83 11.47
C ALA A 17 2.84 -4.75 11.83
N ASN A 18 1.95 -4.61 10.84
CA ASN A 18 0.50 -4.52 11.03
C ASN A 18 -0.07 -5.82 11.61
N LEU A 19 0.31 -6.98 11.07
CA LEU A 19 -0.08 -8.30 11.59
C LEU A 19 0.42 -8.50 13.03
N THR A 20 1.68 -8.13 13.31
CA THR A 20 2.27 -8.19 14.66
C THR A 20 1.51 -7.30 15.65
N ALA A 21 1.20 -6.05 15.28
CA ALA A 21 0.46 -5.13 16.13
C ALA A 21 -0.96 -5.66 16.40
N ARG A 22 -1.69 -6.09 15.36
CA ARG A 22 -3.03 -6.67 15.52
C ARG A 22 -3.02 -7.92 16.40
N SER A 23 -2.06 -8.82 16.23
CA SER A 23 -2.02 -10.05 17.03
C SER A 23 -1.74 -9.74 18.51
N LEU A 24 -0.81 -8.83 18.79
CA LEU A 24 -0.50 -8.43 20.17
C LEU A 24 -1.70 -7.76 20.87
N LEU A 25 -2.42 -6.87 20.17
CA LEU A 25 -3.63 -6.25 20.73
C LEU A 25 -4.77 -7.27 20.94
N MET A 26 -4.97 -8.19 19.99
CA MET A 26 -5.98 -9.24 20.11
C MET A 26 -5.70 -10.15 21.31
N ILE A 27 -4.45 -10.59 21.49
CA ILE A 27 -4.01 -11.39 22.64
C ILE A 27 -4.23 -10.61 23.95
N ALA A 28 -3.82 -9.34 24.03
CA ALA A 28 -3.98 -8.55 25.25
C ALA A 28 -5.46 -8.37 25.66
N ILE A 29 -6.37 -8.20 24.70
CA ILE A 29 -7.82 -8.13 24.97
C ILE A 29 -8.35 -9.51 25.42
N GLU A 30 -7.95 -10.59 24.74
CA GLU A 30 -8.33 -11.97 25.07
C GLU A 30 -7.86 -12.36 26.50
N GLU A 31 -6.61 -12.06 26.83
CA GLU A 31 -6.03 -12.25 28.16
C GLU A 31 -6.82 -11.46 29.21
N ARG A 32 -7.11 -10.18 28.97
CA ARG A 32 -7.89 -9.36 29.91
C ARG A 32 -9.33 -9.87 30.09
N ILE A 33 -9.97 -10.41 29.06
CA ILE A 33 -11.29 -11.08 29.19
C ILE A 33 -11.18 -12.29 30.13
N LYS A 34 -10.14 -13.11 29.96
CA LYS A 34 -9.88 -14.30 30.81
C LYS A 34 -9.52 -13.92 32.25
N GLU A 35 -8.66 -12.93 32.46
CA GLU A 35 -8.27 -12.39 33.78
C GLU A 35 -9.48 -11.90 34.58
N ARG A 36 -10.46 -11.30 33.90
CA ARG A 36 -11.71 -10.82 34.50
C ARG A 36 -12.74 -11.91 34.74
N GLY A 37 -12.55 -13.11 34.18
CA GLY A 37 -13.50 -14.21 34.25
C GLY A 37 -14.78 -14.00 33.43
N TRP A 38 -14.79 -13.07 32.48
CA TRP A 38 -16.00 -12.74 31.71
C TRP A 38 -16.35 -13.83 30.70
N THR A 39 -17.63 -14.16 30.62
CA THR A 39 -18.21 -14.92 29.52
C THR A 39 -18.17 -14.11 28.21
N GLN A 40 -18.33 -14.78 27.06
CA GLN A 40 -18.39 -14.10 25.76
C GLN A 40 -19.58 -13.12 25.65
N THR A 41 -20.63 -13.30 26.45
CA THR A 41 -21.80 -12.42 26.49
C THR A 41 -21.51 -11.14 27.28
N GLU A 42 -20.98 -11.27 28.50
CA GLU A 42 -20.57 -10.09 29.31
C GLU A 42 -19.48 -9.28 28.60
N ALA A 43 -18.50 -9.96 28.00
CA ALA A 43 -17.47 -9.30 27.21
C ALA A 43 -18.07 -8.57 25.98
N ALA A 44 -19.16 -9.05 25.40
CA ALA A 44 -19.83 -8.39 24.28
C ALA A 44 -20.52 -7.09 24.72
N GLU A 45 -21.18 -7.11 25.88
CA GLU A 45 -21.79 -5.92 26.48
C GLU A 45 -20.74 -4.86 26.84
N ILE A 46 -19.63 -5.28 27.46
CA ILE A 46 -18.53 -4.39 27.89
C ILE A 46 -17.77 -3.80 26.70
N LEU A 47 -17.50 -4.59 25.66
CA LEU A 47 -16.86 -4.15 24.42
C LEU A 47 -17.83 -3.42 23.46
N HIS A 48 -19.12 -3.34 23.80
CA HIS A 48 -20.17 -2.77 22.96
C HIS A 48 -20.23 -3.38 21.54
N VAL A 49 -20.04 -4.69 21.43
CA VAL A 49 -20.14 -5.46 20.18
C VAL A 49 -21.14 -6.60 20.31
N ASN A 50 -21.44 -7.30 19.21
CA ASN A 50 -22.22 -8.53 19.30
C ASN A 50 -21.37 -9.74 19.74
N GLN A 51 -22.02 -10.72 20.36
CA GLN A 51 -21.37 -11.95 20.83
C GLN A 51 -20.61 -12.72 19.72
N PRO A 52 -21.10 -12.83 18.45
CA PRO A 52 -20.32 -13.42 17.36
C PRO A 52 -18.96 -12.73 17.12
N ARG A 53 -18.88 -11.40 17.28
CA ARG A 53 -17.62 -10.66 17.16
C ARG A 53 -16.67 -10.94 18.33
N VAL A 54 -17.18 -11.11 19.56
CA VAL A 54 -16.36 -11.63 20.67
C VAL A 54 -15.89 -13.06 20.39
N SER A 55 -16.76 -13.92 19.86
CA SER A 55 -16.37 -15.28 19.47
C SER A 55 -15.28 -15.27 18.39
N ASP A 56 -15.37 -14.39 17.39
CA ASP A 56 -14.32 -14.22 16.38
C ASP A 56 -13.00 -13.69 16.98
N LEU A 57 -13.06 -12.82 18.00
CA LEU A 57 -11.90 -12.32 18.74
C LEU A 57 -11.21 -13.45 19.54
N MET A 58 -11.97 -14.16 20.38
CA MET A 58 -11.48 -15.25 21.24
C MET A 58 -11.01 -16.49 20.45
N ASN A 59 -11.38 -16.60 19.16
CA ASN A 59 -10.88 -17.63 18.23
C ASN A 59 -9.72 -17.13 17.36
N GLY A 60 -9.10 -15.99 17.67
CA GLY A 60 -7.91 -15.50 16.98
C GLY A 60 -8.12 -15.13 15.51
N LYS A 61 -9.34 -14.79 15.07
CA LYS A 61 -9.65 -14.56 13.63
C LYS A 61 -9.19 -13.18 13.15
N LEU A 62 -7.86 -12.97 13.15
CA LEU A 62 -7.17 -11.71 12.90
C LEU A 62 -7.62 -10.97 11.63
N HIS A 63 -7.98 -11.71 10.57
CA HIS A 63 -8.47 -11.16 9.30
C HIS A 63 -9.82 -10.42 9.42
N LYS A 64 -10.61 -10.65 10.48
CA LYS A 64 -11.90 -9.97 10.74
C LYS A 64 -11.76 -8.64 11.52
N PHE A 65 -10.54 -8.28 11.90
CA PHE A 65 -10.24 -7.11 12.71
C PHE A 65 -9.21 -6.22 12.03
N SER A 66 -9.58 -4.94 11.86
CA SER A 66 -8.63 -3.88 11.56
C SER A 66 -7.84 -3.52 12.84
N LEU A 67 -6.68 -2.87 12.67
CA LEU A 67 -5.89 -2.38 13.79
C LEU A 67 -6.69 -1.36 14.62
N ASP A 68 -7.36 -0.42 13.94
CA ASP A 68 -8.26 0.56 14.53
C ASP A 68 -9.37 -0.09 15.39
N ALA A 69 -10.03 -1.13 14.88
CA ALA A 69 -11.08 -1.81 15.64
C ALA A 69 -10.58 -2.46 16.93
N LEU A 70 -9.33 -2.93 16.97
CA LEU A 70 -8.72 -3.48 18.18
C LEU A 70 -8.30 -2.37 19.15
N VAL A 71 -7.71 -1.28 18.64
CA VAL A 71 -7.37 -0.08 19.43
C VAL A 71 -8.61 0.48 20.14
N ASN A 72 -9.72 0.60 19.42
CA ASN A 72 -10.98 1.12 19.95
C ASN A 72 -11.66 0.19 20.99
N MET A 73 -11.21 -1.06 21.12
CA MET A 73 -11.67 -2.00 22.16
C MET A 73 -10.87 -1.93 23.47
N LEU A 74 -9.64 -1.40 23.43
CA LEU A 74 -8.75 -1.36 24.62
C LEU A 74 -9.34 -0.57 25.81
N PRO A 75 -9.99 0.60 25.64
CA PRO A 75 -10.51 1.38 26.77
C PRO A 75 -11.58 0.62 27.56
N SER A 76 -12.49 -0.08 26.88
CA SER A 76 -13.56 -0.88 27.50
C SER A 76 -13.04 -1.97 28.45
N VAL A 77 -11.82 -2.48 28.21
CA VAL A 77 -11.21 -3.54 29.04
C VAL A 77 -10.14 -3.01 30.01
N GLY A 78 -9.98 -1.69 30.08
CA GLY A 78 -8.97 -1.03 30.92
C GLY A 78 -7.54 -1.30 30.46
N LEU A 79 -7.31 -1.22 29.14
CA LEU A 79 -6.00 -1.33 28.51
C LEU A 79 -5.68 -0.06 27.72
N MET A 80 -4.39 0.17 27.51
CA MET A 80 -3.84 1.16 26.58
C MET A 80 -2.61 0.57 25.89
N PHE A 81 -2.26 1.07 24.72
CA PHE A 81 -0.99 0.74 24.07
C PHE A 81 -0.08 1.98 24.04
N ASP A 82 1.23 1.74 24.02
CA ASP A 82 2.27 2.76 23.96
C ASP A 82 3.18 2.50 22.75
N VAL A 83 3.74 3.56 22.18
CA VAL A 83 4.63 3.48 21.01
C VAL A 83 6.04 3.85 21.46
N ARG A 84 6.91 2.84 21.48
CA ARG A 84 8.29 2.96 21.94
C ARG A 84 9.23 3.16 20.74
N PRO A 85 10.23 4.05 20.81
CA PRO A 85 11.31 4.12 19.82
C PRO A 85 12.00 2.76 19.68
N ILE A 86 12.43 2.44 18.46
CA ILE A 86 13.25 1.26 18.15
C ILE A 86 14.65 1.77 17.84
N ASP A 87 15.56 1.66 18.80
CA ASP A 87 16.88 2.31 18.74
C ASP A 87 17.83 1.74 17.67
N ASN A 88 17.45 0.65 16.98
CA ASN A 88 18.25 -0.04 15.96
C ASN A 88 17.47 -0.24 14.64
N LEU A 89 17.33 0.82 13.84
CA LEU A 89 16.73 0.73 12.49
C LEU A 89 17.70 0.17 11.40
N HIS A 90 19.01 0.13 11.68
CA HIS A 90 20.04 -0.10 10.67
C HIS A 90 20.40 -1.57 10.37
N ASP A 91 20.03 -2.53 11.22
CA ASP A 91 20.33 -3.96 11.00
C ASP A 91 19.27 -4.65 10.10
N ARG A 92 19.05 -4.06 8.93
CA ARG A 92 18.32 -4.69 7.81
C ARG A 92 19.16 -4.84 6.54
N THR A 93 20.46 -4.54 6.63
CA THR A 93 21.43 -4.68 5.53
C THR A 93 22.26 -5.95 5.72
N THR A 94 21.73 -7.11 5.30
CA THR A 94 22.45 -8.16 4.51
C THR A 94 21.61 -9.43 4.38
N GLY A 95 20.67 -9.41 3.44
CA GLY A 95 20.02 -10.57 2.84
C GLY A 95 19.40 -10.06 1.52
N PRO A 96 19.56 -10.76 0.38
CA PRO A 96 19.33 -10.14 -0.92
C PRO A 96 17.83 -9.85 -1.13
N VAL A 97 17.46 -8.58 -0.98
CA VAL A 97 16.19 -8.07 -1.51
C VAL A 97 16.30 -8.11 -3.03
N SER A 98 15.60 -9.06 -3.64
CA SER A 98 15.44 -9.13 -5.09
C SER A 98 14.95 -7.78 -5.62
N GLU A 99 15.71 -7.24 -6.56
CA GLU A 99 15.53 -5.91 -7.16
C GLU A 99 14.06 -5.69 -7.60
N PRO A 100 13.41 -4.57 -7.24
CA PRO A 100 12.05 -4.30 -7.71
C PRO A 100 12.06 -4.15 -9.23
N ALA A 101 11.33 -5.02 -9.92
CA ALA A 101 11.35 -5.12 -11.37
C ALA A 101 11.05 -3.77 -12.04
N LYS A 102 12.08 -3.16 -12.66
CA LYS A 102 11.94 -1.94 -13.45
C LYS A 102 10.98 -2.18 -14.61
N VAL A 103 9.79 -1.58 -14.53
CA VAL A 103 8.88 -1.49 -15.69
C VAL A 103 9.63 -0.76 -16.81
N PRO A 104 9.82 -1.37 -18.00
CA PRO A 104 10.64 -0.77 -19.05
C PRO A 104 9.97 0.50 -19.60
N PRO A 105 10.72 1.59 -19.82
CA PRO A 105 10.14 2.85 -20.30
C PRO A 105 9.61 2.69 -21.74
N LYS A 106 8.35 3.10 -21.95
CA LYS A 106 7.71 3.09 -23.27
C LYS A 106 8.51 3.92 -24.27
N LYS A 107 9.07 3.28 -25.31
CA LYS A 107 9.81 3.96 -26.39
C LYS A 107 8.89 4.99 -27.08
N LYS A 108 9.14 6.29 -26.87
CA LYS A 108 8.61 7.34 -27.74
C LYS A 108 9.23 7.18 -29.13
N ARG A 109 8.40 6.89 -30.14
CA ARG A 109 8.82 6.94 -31.55
C ARG A 109 9.12 8.40 -31.92
N GLN A 110 10.40 8.78 -31.93
CA GLN A 110 10.82 10.05 -32.50
C GLN A 110 10.90 9.90 -34.02
N ALA A 111 10.23 10.79 -34.75
CA ALA A 111 10.42 10.92 -36.18
C ALA A 111 11.73 11.67 -36.44
N SER A 112 12.68 11.04 -37.14
CA SER A 112 13.92 11.70 -37.57
C SER A 112 13.88 12.00 -39.05
N SER A 113 13.99 13.29 -39.36
CA SER A 113 14.10 13.83 -40.71
C SER A 113 15.43 13.46 -41.35
N ALA A 114 15.43 13.20 -42.65
CA ALA A 114 16.64 13.20 -43.48
C ALA A 114 16.48 14.23 -44.60
N ARG A 115 17.43 15.17 -44.69
CA ARG A 115 17.39 16.34 -45.59
C ARG A 115 18.61 16.33 -46.52
N LEU A 116 18.46 16.98 -47.69
CA LEU A 116 19.52 17.34 -48.66
C LEU A 116 20.06 16.14 -49.49
N THR A 117 20.41 16.26 -50.77
CA THR A 117 20.49 17.42 -51.72
C THR A 117 19.50 17.20 -52.90
N ARG A 118 19.47 17.87 -54.08
CA ARG A 118 20.31 18.87 -54.78
C ARG A 118 19.44 19.68 -55.80
N ARG A 119 20.08 20.48 -56.67
CA ARG A 119 19.60 21.10 -57.93
C ARG A 119 20.73 20.89 -58.99
N PRO A 120 20.60 21.19 -60.32
CA PRO A 120 19.68 22.15 -60.97
C PRO A 120 19.13 21.80 -62.40
N ALA A 121 18.45 22.80 -63.01
CA ALA A 121 18.20 23.01 -64.47
C ALA A 121 17.03 22.22 -65.11
N LYS A 122 16.31 22.69 -66.16
CA LYS A 122 16.45 23.90 -67.04
C LYS A 122 15.13 24.17 -67.82
N VAL A 123 14.79 25.45 -68.11
CA VAL A 123 13.74 25.96 -69.07
C VAL A 123 12.30 25.43 -68.86
N ALA A 124 11.17 25.99 -69.32
CA ALA A 124 10.73 27.18 -70.10
C ALA A 124 9.24 27.48 -69.67
N ALA A 125 8.44 28.45 -70.13
CA ALA A 125 8.54 29.73 -70.89
C ALA A 125 7.18 30.49 -70.78
N ALA A 126 7.09 31.74 -71.25
CA ALA A 126 5.87 32.51 -71.62
C ALA A 126 4.79 32.78 -70.51
N ALA A 127 4.48 34.04 -70.16
CA ALA A 127 3.54 34.98 -70.82
C ALA A 127 2.04 34.62 -70.59
N GLN A 128 1.09 35.53 -70.38
CA GLN A 128 1.06 36.97 -70.68
C GLN A 128 0.13 37.77 -69.71
N LYS A 129 -0.09 39.06 -69.99
CA LYS A 129 -0.65 40.08 -69.07
C LYS A 129 -1.88 40.77 -69.71
N ARG A 130 -2.76 41.37 -68.88
CA ARG A 130 -3.92 42.24 -69.24
C ARG A 130 -5.16 41.45 -69.77
N ALA A 131 -6.40 41.94 -69.71
CA ALA A 131 -6.93 43.25 -69.24
C ALA A 131 -8.34 43.10 -68.61
N SER A 132 -8.84 44.21 -68.06
CA SER A 132 -10.18 44.43 -67.51
C SER A 132 -11.25 44.78 -68.56
N ALA A 133 -12.51 44.71 -68.12
CA ALA A 133 -13.66 45.56 -68.49
C ALA A 133 -14.55 45.20 -69.71
N THR A 134 -15.84 45.01 -69.37
CA THR A 134 -17.04 45.53 -70.05
C THR A 134 -17.33 45.17 -71.51
N SER A 135 -18.33 44.30 -71.68
CA SER A 135 -19.51 44.55 -72.53
C SER A 135 -20.73 43.85 -71.93
#